data_AF-A0A968BZB1-F1
#
_entry.id   AF-A0A968BZB1-F1
#
_cell.length_a   1.000
_cell.length_b   1.000
_cell.length_c   1.000
_cell.angle_alpha   90.00
_cell.angle_beta   90.00
_cell.angle_gamma   90.00
#
_symmetry.space_group_name_H-M   'P 1'
#
loop_
_entity.id
_entity.type
_entity.pdbx_description
1 polymer ?
#
loop_
_entity_poly.entity_id
_entity_poly.type
_entity_poly.pdbx_seq_one_letter_code
_entity_poly.pdbx_strand_id
1 'polypeptide(L)'
;TVNLWETLEALLWLDEWGYDGWYGLDLFPYREPPEKAVEESIRNLQFGFELLDRVPRDELRECFQTSDAIKISQLMRRMLGGA
;
A
#
# COMPACT_ATOMS: atom_id res chain seq x y z
N THR A 1 -13.11 -3.70 6.66
CA THR A 1 -12.52 -4.25 5.42
C THR A 1 -11.16 -3.63 5.23
N VAL A 2 -10.18 -4.38 4.72
CA VAL A 2 -8.84 -3.85 4.40
C VAL A 2 -8.76 -3.61 2.90
N ASN A 3 -8.25 -2.44 2.50
CA ASN A 3 -8.19 -1.97 1.12
C ASN A 3 -6.74 -1.77 0.70
N LEU A 4 -6.08 -2.87 0.30
CA LEU A 4 -4.65 -2.87 0.01
C LEU A 4 -4.31 -1.98 -1.19
N TRP A 5 -5.07 -2.07 -2.28
CA TRP A 5 -4.78 -1.34 -3.52
C TRP A 5 -4.84 0.17 -3.32
N GLU A 6 -5.88 0.66 -2.66
CA GLU A 6 -6.08 2.07 -2.34
C GLU A 6 -5.03 2.57 -1.33
N THR A 7 -4.59 1.70 -0.40
CA THR A 7 -3.49 2.04 0.51
C THR A 7 -2.18 2.21 -0.27
N LEU A 8 -1.88 1.32 -1.22
CA LEU A 8 -0.69 1.44 -2.07
C LEU A 8 -0.75 2.70 -2.94
N GLU A 9 -1.92 3.07 -3.46
CA GLU A 9 -2.09 4.33 -4.20
C GLU A 9 -1.75 5.55 -3.35
N ALA A 10 -2.28 5.60 -2.12
CA ALA A 10 -2.00 6.70 -1.20
C ALA A 10 -0.50 6.80 -0.87
N LEU A 11 0.16 5.67 -0.62
CA LEU A 11 1.61 5.64 -0.36
C LEU A 11 2.43 6.08 -1.58
N LEU A 12 2.04 5.66 -2.80
CA LEU A 12 2.71 6.09 -4.03
C LEU A 12 2.70 7.61 -4.16
N TRP A 13 1.55 8.25 -3.95
CA TRP A 13 1.44 9.70 -4.12
C TRP A 13 2.17 10.49 -3.04
N LEU A 14 2.19 9.99 -1.80
CA LEU A 14 3.01 10.59 -0.73
C LEU A 14 4.50 10.57 -1.08
N ASP A 15 4.99 9.44 -1.61
CA ASP A 15 6.37 9.29 -2.06
C ASP A 15 6.71 10.18 -3.27
N GLU A 16 5.86 10.16 -4.31
CA GLU A 16 6.04 10.97 -5.53
C GLU A 16 6.02 12.49 -5.25
N TRP A 17 5.27 12.93 -4.24
CA TRP A 17 5.28 14.34 -3.81
C TRP A 17 6.42 14.68 -2.85
N GLY A 18 7.24 13.71 -2.44
CA GLY A 18 8.32 13.91 -1.49
C GLY A 18 7.82 14.29 -0.09
N TYR A 19 6.69 13.73 0.34
CA TYR A 19 6.13 13.99 1.66
C TYR A 19 7.05 13.46 2.77
N ASP A 20 7.50 14.36 3.65
CA ASP A 20 8.43 14.08 4.76
C ASP A 20 7.80 14.27 6.15
N GLY A 21 6.47 14.39 6.21
CA GLY A 21 5.71 14.60 7.44
C GLY A 21 5.34 13.31 8.20
N TRP A 22 4.40 13.45 9.12
CA TRP A 22 3.98 12.38 10.03
C TRP A 22 2.86 11.52 9.46
N TYR A 23 2.99 10.20 9.59
CA TYR A 23 1.93 9.23 9.30
C TYR A 23 1.15 8.95 10.59
N GLY A 24 -0.07 9.47 10.67
CA GLY A 24 -0.97 9.24 11.80
C GLY A 24 -1.71 7.91 11.68
N LEU A 25 -1.73 7.11 12.74
CA LEU A 25 -2.55 5.90 12.84
C LEU A 25 -3.76 6.18 13.71
N ASP A 26 -4.94 6.25 13.09
CA ASP A 26 -6.23 6.37 13.77
C ASP A 26 -6.92 4.99 13.83
N LEU A 27 -6.66 4.25 14.91
CA LEU A 27 -7.04 2.85 15.06
C LEU A 27 -7.88 2.63 16.32
N PHE A 28 -8.91 1.79 16.20
CA PHE A 28 -9.75 1.35 17.31
C PHE A 28 -9.75 -0.19 17.42
N PRO A 29 -8.66 -0.79 17.93
CA PRO A 29 -8.55 -2.24 18.05
C PRO A 29 -9.44 -2.76 19.18
N TYR A 30 -10.61 -3.30 18.82
CA TYR A 30 -11.59 -3.81 19.80
C TYR A 30 -11.38 -5.29 20.18
N ARG A 31 -10.67 -6.06 19.35
CA ARG A 31 -10.54 -7.52 19.50
C ARG A 31 -9.10 -7.98 19.70
N GLU A 32 -8.13 -7.11 19.45
CA GLU A 32 -6.70 -7.37 19.44
C GLU A 32 -5.97 -6.53 20.49
N PRO A 33 -4.78 -6.95 20.97
CA PRO A 33 -3.94 -6.11 21.81
C PRO A 33 -3.56 -4.82 21.07
N PRO A 34 -3.85 -3.63 21.62
CA PRO A 34 -3.64 -2.35 20.92
C PRO A 34 -2.20 -2.12 20.46
N GLU A 35 -1.23 -2.52 21.27
CA GLU A 35 0.19 -2.41 20.97
C GLU A 35 0.59 -3.24 19.74
N LYS A 36 0.03 -4.43 19.60
CA LYS A 36 0.28 -5.30 18.43
C LYS A 36 -0.41 -4.77 17.19
N ALA A 37 -1.62 -4.23 17.33
CA ALA A 37 -2.33 -3.64 16.21
C ALA A 37 -1.54 -2.47 15.62
N VAL A 38 -1.00 -1.58 16.46
CA VAL A 38 -0.14 -0.47 16.03
C VAL A 38 1.14 -0.98 15.37
N GLU A 39 1.82 -1.95 15.98
CA GLU A 39 3.06 -2.52 15.44
C GLU A 39 2.87 -3.12 14.04
N GLU A 40 1.82 -3.94 13.85
CA GLU A 40 1.52 -4.53 12.55
C GLU A 40 1.04 -3.48 11.54
N SER A 41 0.33 -2.42 11.96
CA SER A 41 0.00 -1.31 11.07
C SER A 41 1.24 -0.59 10.54
N ILE A 42 2.25 -0.35 11.38
CA ILE A 42 3.53 0.25 10.94
C ILE A 42 4.23 -0.67 9.94
N ARG A 43 4.33 -1.97 10.26
CA ARG A 43 4.95 -2.96 9.35
C ARG A 43 4.21 -3.04 8.01
N ASN A 44 2.88 -2.94 8.01
CA ASN A 44 2.09 -2.94 6.78
C ASN A 44 2.38 -1.71 5.91
N LEU A 45 2.58 -0.53 6.50
CA LEU A 45 2.96 0.67 5.74
C LEU A 45 4.36 0.52 5.13
N GLN A 46 5.33 0.02 5.91
CA GLN A 46 6.69 -0.26 5.44
C GLN A 46 6.68 -1.28 4.29
N PHE A 47 5.95 -2.38 4.47
CA PHE A 47 5.77 -3.39 3.44
C PHE A 47 5.07 -2.82 2.20
N GLY A 48 4.14 -1.89 2.36
CA GLY A 48 3.51 -1.17 1.26
C GLY A 48 4.53 -0.43 0.38
N PHE A 49 5.46 0.31 0.98
CA PHE A 49 6.56 0.94 0.24
C PHE A 49 7.46 -0.09 -0.46
N GLU A 50 7.83 -1.18 0.22
CA GLU A 50 8.59 -2.26 -0.39
C GLU A 50 7.87 -2.88 -1.60
N LEU A 51 6.54 -3.01 -1.53
CA LEU A 51 5.74 -3.52 -2.64
C LEU A 51 5.76 -2.56 -3.84
N LEU A 52 5.69 -1.26 -3.61
CA LEU A 52 5.79 -0.24 -4.68
C LEU A 52 7.15 -0.30 -5.39
N ASP A 53 8.22 -0.61 -4.67
CA ASP A 53 9.57 -0.71 -5.23
C ASP A 53 9.83 -1.99 -6.06
N ARG A 54 8.93 -2.99 -5.98
CA ARG A 54 9.06 -4.24 -6.75
C ARG A 54 8.68 -4.11 -8.23
N VAL A 55 8.03 -3.01 -8.61
CA VAL A 55 7.50 -2.82 -9.96
C VAL A 55 7.85 -1.42 -10.49
N PRO A 56 7.96 -1.23 -11.81
CA PRO A 56 8.24 0.08 -12.38
C PRO A 56 7.15 1.11 -12.03
N ARG A 57 7.56 2.33 -11.66
CA ARG A 57 6.64 3.41 -11.27
C ARG A 57 5.69 3.82 -12.40
N ASP A 58 6.13 3.76 -13.66
CA ASP A 58 5.26 4.04 -14.80
C ASP A 58 4.12 3.02 -14.95
N GLU A 59 4.38 1.73 -14.64
CA GLU A 59 3.37 0.65 -14.68
C GLU A 59 2.31 0.86 -13.57
N LEU A 60 2.74 1.29 -12.39
CA LEU A 60 1.85 1.68 -11.30
C LEU A 60 0.98 2.87 -11.69
N ARG A 61 1.58 3.94 -12.23
CA ARG A 61 0.84 5.15 -12.65
C ARG A 61 -0.19 4.84 -13.72
N GLU A 62 0.14 3.99 -14.69
CA GLU A 62 -0.82 3.53 -15.71
C GLU A 62 -2.02 2.83 -15.07
N CYS A 63 -1.78 1.92 -14.12
CA CYS A 63 -2.84 1.18 -13.44
C CYS A 63 -3.77 2.10 -12.63
N PHE A 64 -3.22 3.06 -11.87
CA PHE A 64 -4.00 4.01 -11.08
C PHE A 64 -4.80 5.00 -11.94
N GLN A 65 -4.30 5.39 -13.11
CA GLN A 65 -4.99 6.33 -14.00
C GLN A 65 -6.09 5.68 -14.85
N THR A 66 -5.88 4.43 -15.26
CA THR A 66 -6.79 3.75 -16.20
C THR A 66 -7.86 2.91 -15.52
N SER A 67 -7.66 2.54 -14.24
CA SER A 67 -8.54 1.63 -13.50
C SER A 67 -8.79 0.29 -14.23
N ASP A 68 -7.82 -0.19 -15.02
CA ASP A 68 -7.90 -1.48 -15.70
C ASP A 68 -7.78 -2.63 -14.68
N ALA A 69 -8.93 -3.19 -14.31
CA ALA A 69 -9.04 -4.25 -13.31
C ALA A 69 -8.20 -5.50 -13.63
N ILE A 70 -8.00 -5.82 -14.91
CA ILE A 70 -7.20 -7.00 -15.31
C ILE A 70 -5.73 -6.74 -15.05
N LYS A 71 -5.22 -5.57 -15.50
CA LYS A 71 -3.82 -5.17 -15.26
C LYS A 71 -3.53 -5.04 -13.78
N ILE A 72 -4.41 -4.39 -13.03
CA ILE A 72 -4.30 -4.25 -11.57
C ILE A 72 -4.19 -5.63 -10.91
N SER A 73 -5.05 -6.58 -11.29
CA SER A 73 -5.00 -7.95 -10.76
C SER A 73 -3.69 -8.67 -11.07
N GLN A 74 -3.16 -8.52 -12.29
CA GLN A 74 -1.87 -9.11 -12.69
C GLN A 74 -0.70 -8.48 -11.93
N LEU A 75 -0.70 -7.16 -11.80
CA LEU A 75 0.34 -6.41 -11.08
C LEU A 75 0.36 -6.79 -9.60
N MET A 76 -0.81 -6.83 -8.94
CA MET A 76 -0.91 -7.22 -7.54
C MET A 76 -0.36 -8.63 -7.27
N ARG A 77 -0.63 -9.61 -8.16
CA ARG A 77 -0.05 -10.95 -8.02
C ARG A 77 1.48 -10.91 -8.08
N ARG A 78 2.04 -10.21 -9.07
CA ARG A 78 3.50 -10.04 -9.21
C ARG A 78 4.12 -9.38 -7.98
N MET A 79 3.54 -8.28 -7.49
CA MET A 79 4.03 -7.55 -6.32
C MET A 79 4.08 -8.46 -5.07
N LEU A 80 3.03 -9.26 -4.87
CA LEU A 80 2.91 -10.19 -3.74
C LEU A 80 3.70 -11.49 -3.90
N GLY A 81 4.37 -11.71 -5.03
CA GLY A 81 5.13 -12.93 -5.32
C GLY A 81 4.28 -14.12 -5.74
N GLY A 82 3.03 -13.89 -6.14
CA GLY A 82 2.17 -14.88 -6.79
C GLY A 82 2.54 -15.05 -8.26
N ALA A 83 2.61 -16.31 -8.72
CA ALA A 83 2.79 -16.66 -10.13
C ALA A 83 1.59 -16.23 -11.00
#